data_AF-A0A4U7CUU5-F1
#
_entry.id   AF-A0A4U7CUU5-F1
#
_cell.length_a   1.000
_cell.length_b   1.000
_cell.length_c   1.000
_cell.angle_alpha   90.00
_cell.angle_beta   90.00
_cell.angle_gamma   90.00
#
_symmetry.space_group_name_H-M   'P 1'
#
loop_
_entity.id
_entity.type
_entity.pdbx_description
1 polymer ?
#
loop_
_entity_poly.entity_id
_entity_poly.type
_entity_poly.pdbx_seq_one_letter_code
_entity_poly.pdbx_strand_id
1 'polypeptide(L)'
;MNHVPNEALAAIDAFGEGHLRGDPPPVRERLRSDLRIRIEVNDDGRTARCRFETEYTRTPPTLRDRDSFLVTYVDGVDERLHEWGIEPPPAYEYRETVDGTHRYEGTLTLP
;
A
#
# COMPACT_ATOMS: atom_id res chain seq x y z
N MET A 1 9.72 2.67 15.08
CA MET A 1 8.51 3.36 15.58
C MET A 1 7.52 3.32 14.44
N ASN A 2 6.37 2.67 14.62
CA ASN A 2 5.41 2.50 13.53
C ASN A 2 4.58 3.79 13.39
N HIS A 3 4.68 4.47 12.24
CA HIS A 3 3.88 5.66 11.95
C HIS A 3 2.52 5.32 11.33
N VAL A 4 2.29 4.05 10.96
CA VAL A 4 1.04 3.59 10.36
C VAL A 4 -0.09 3.67 11.40
N PRO A 5 -1.21 4.33 11.07
CA PRO A 5 -2.37 4.37 11.96
C PRO A 5 -2.93 2.98 12.26
N ASN A 6 -3.47 2.79 13.47
CA ASN A 6 -4.03 1.51 13.89
C ASN A 6 -5.16 0.99 12.96
N GLU A 7 -5.97 1.90 12.38
CA GLU A 7 -7.02 1.54 11.42
C GLU A 7 -6.43 0.93 10.14
N ALA A 8 -5.30 1.48 9.67
CA ALA A 8 -4.60 0.94 8.51
C ALA A 8 -3.99 -0.44 8.80
N LEU A 9 -3.41 -0.63 9.98
CA LEU A 9 -2.90 -1.95 10.41
C LEU A 9 -4.03 -2.97 10.50
N ALA A 10 -5.17 -2.61 11.12
CA ALA A 10 -6.32 -3.48 11.24
C ALA A 10 -6.93 -3.86 9.88
N ALA A 11 -6.95 -2.95 8.91
CA ALA A 11 -7.40 -3.25 7.56
C ALA A 11 -6.44 -4.20 6.82
N ILE A 12 -5.12 -4.03 6.99
CA ILE A 12 -4.13 -4.96 6.44
C ILE A 12 -4.28 -6.35 7.07
N ASP A 13 -4.58 -6.41 8.37
CA ASP A 13 -4.85 -7.68 9.05
C ASP A 13 -6.09 -8.37 8.53
N ALA A 14 -7.18 -7.62 8.36
CA ALA A 14 -8.40 -8.14 7.78
C ALA A 14 -8.18 -8.63 6.34
N PHE A 15 -7.36 -7.91 5.56
CA PHE A 15 -6.95 -8.33 4.21
C PHE A 15 -6.18 -9.65 4.24
N GLY A 16 -5.13 -9.75 5.07
CA GLY A 16 -4.32 -10.97 5.20
C GLY A 16 -5.14 -12.16 5.71
N GLU A 17 -5.96 -11.95 6.73
CA GLU A 17 -6.86 -12.98 7.25
C GLU A 17 -7.91 -13.41 6.22
N GLY A 18 -8.48 -12.46 5.48
CA GLY A 18 -9.45 -12.72 4.44
C GLY A 18 -8.85 -13.48 3.25
N HIS A 19 -7.58 -13.25 2.91
CA HIS A 19 -6.86 -14.04 1.89
C HIS A 19 -6.81 -15.53 2.27
N LEU A 20 -6.49 -15.84 3.53
CA LEU A 20 -6.50 -17.23 4.04
C LEU A 20 -7.89 -17.88 3.98
N ARG A 21 -8.96 -17.07 3.98
CA ARG A 21 -10.36 -17.51 3.87
C ARG A 21 -10.88 -17.49 2.43
N GLY A 22 -10.10 -16.99 1.47
CA GLY A 22 -10.49 -16.85 0.07
C GLY A 22 -11.39 -15.65 -0.24
N ASP A 23 -11.58 -14.73 0.70
CA ASP A 23 -12.38 -13.50 0.53
C ASP A 23 -11.71 -12.29 1.23
N PRO A 24 -10.56 -11.81 0.71
CA PRO A 24 -9.85 -10.67 1.28
C PRO A 24 -10.62 -9.36 1.04
N PRO A 25 -11.05 -8.65 2.12
CA PRO A 25 -11.68 -7.35 1.98
C PRO A 25 -10.67 -6.31 1.44
N PRO A 26 -11.07 -5.38 0.57
CA PRO A 26 -10.16 -4.36 0.04
C PRO A 26 -9.71 -3.40 1.14
N VAL A 27 -8.42 -3.03 1.13
CA VAL A 27 -7.88 -2.00 2.02
C VAL A 27 -8.10 -0.63 1.39
N ARG A 28 -8.64 0.33 2.15
CA ARG A 28 -8.87 1.72 1.68
C ARG A 28 -8.66 2.71 2.81
N GLU A 29 -7.40 2.87 3.21
CA GLU A 29 -7.06 3.53 4.46
C GLU A 29 -6.25 4.80 4.27
N ARG A 30 -6.38 5.71 5.24
CA ARG A 30 -5.61 6.94 5.30
C ARG A 30 -4.44 6.77 6.25
N LEU A 31 -3.22 6.92 5.73
CA LEU A 31 -1.98 6.84 6.50
C LEU A 31 -1.60 8.20 7.10
N ARG A 32 -1.84 9.27 6.33
CA ARG A 32 -1.64 10.67 6.71
C ARG A 32 -2.65 11.54 5.95
N SER A 33 -2.77 12.82 6.30
CA SER A 33 -3.70 13.77 5.63
C SER A 33 -3.62 13.75 4.10
N ASP A 34 -2.44 13.48 3.57
CA ASP A 34 -2.04 13.55 2.16
C ASP A 34 -1.50 12.20 1.62
N LEU A 35 -1.67 11.11 2.38
CA LEU A 35 -1.20 9.78 2.00
C LEU A 35 -2.30 8.75 2.31
N ARG A 36 -2.73 8.05 1.28
CA ARG A 36 -3.71 6.96 1.38
C ARG A 36 -3.14 5.71 0.75
N ILE A 37 -3.59 4.56 1.23
CA ILE A 37 -3.26 3.26 0.69
C ILE A 37 -4.53 2.56 0.21
N ARG A 38 -4.41 1.85 -0.91
CA ARG A 38 -5.43 0.94 -1.40
C ARG A 38 -4.80 -0.39 -1.79
N ILE A 39 -5.45 -1.48 -1.39
CA ILE A 39 -5.05 -2.84 -1.78
C ILE A 39 -6.28 -3.56 -2.28
N GLU A 40 -6.20 -4.09 -3.50
CA GLU A 40 -7.27 -4.83 -4.17
C GLU A 40 -6.66 -6.09 -4.80
N VAL A 41 -7.27 -7.25 -4.55
CA VAL A 41 -6.84 -8.52 -5.17
C VAL A 41 -7.12 -8.49 -6.66
N ASN A 42 -6.18 -8.99 -7.45
CA ASN A 42 -6.35 -9.14 -8.88
C ASN A 42 -7.10 -10.45 -9.20
N ASP A 43 -7.65 -10.55 -10.41
CA ASP A 43 -8.46 -11.71 -10.84
C ASP A 43 -7.71 -13.06 -10.80
N ASP A 44 -6.38 -13.05 -10.68
CA ASP A 44 -5.55 -14.25 -10.58
C ASP A 44 -5.55 -14.91 -9.19
N GLY A 45 -6.05 -14.22 -8.16
CA GLY A 45 -6.08 -14.67 -6.76
C GLY A 45 -4.70 -14.90 -6.13
N ARG A 46 -3.62 -14.54 -6.81
CA ARG A 46 -2.22 -14.73 -6.39
C ARG A 46 -1.48 -13.41 -6.23
N THR A 47 -2.04 -12.34 -6.78
CA THR A 47 -1.47 -11.02 -6.69
C THR A 47 -2.52 -10.02 -6.25
N ALA A 48 -2.06 -8.93 -5.64
CA ALA A 48 -2.91 -7.79 -5.33
C ALA A 48 -2.23 -6.51 -5.81
N ARG A 49 -3.03 -5.58 -6.35
CA ARG A 49 -2.54 -4.25 -6.66
C ARG A 49 -2.53 -3.43 -5.37
N CYS A 50 -1.35 -2.97 -4.98
CA CYS A 50 -1.18 -1.97 -3.92
C CYS A 50 -0.93 -0.61 -4.55
N ARG A 51 -1.68 0.40 -4.10
CA ARG A 51 -1.60 1.77 -4.58
C ARG A 51 -1.51 2.75 -3.42
N PHE A 52 -0.52 3.62 -3.49
CA PHE A 52 -0.43 4.82 -2.67
C PHE A 52 -0.91 6.04 -3.44
N GLU A 53 -1.74 6.85 -2.79
CA GLU A 53 -2.31 8.09 -3.33
C GLU A 53 -1.82 9.28 -2.53
N THR A 54 -1.32 10.31 -3.21
CA THR A 54 -0.77 11.47 -2.51
C THR A 54 -0.78 12.79 -3.30
N GLU A 55 -0.97 13.90 -2.59
CA GLU A 55 -1.25 15.24 -3.15
C GLU A 55 -0.02 16.17 -3.03
N TYR A 56 0.84 16.27 -4.06
CA TYR A 56 2.07 17.10 -4.03
C TYR A 56 2.41 17.69 -5.42
N THR A 57 3.48 18.50 -5.49
CA THR A 57 3.95 19.15 -6.72
C THR A 57 5.03 18.37 -7.47
N ARG A 58 5.66 17.36 -6.87
CA ARG A 58 6.75 16.56 -7.46
C ARG A 58 6.36 15.09 -7.58
N THR A 59 6.73 14.50 -8.71
CA THR A 59 6.49 13.10 -9.07
C THR A 59 7.81 12.36 -9.29
N PRO A 60 8.60 12.07 -8.23
CA PRO A 60 9.75 11.19 -8.39
C PRO A 60 9.30 9.81 -8.91
N PRO A 61 10.18 9.05 -9.57
CA PRO A 61 9.83 7.76 -10.19
C PRO A 61 9.31 6.72 -9.19
N THR A 62 9.81 6.74 -7.95
CA THR A 62 9.34 5.85 -6.89
C THR A 62 8.82 6.64 -5.68
N LEU A 63 7.94 6.02 -4.90
CA LEU A 63 7.37 6.65 -3.71
C LEU A 63 8.45 6.94 -2.64
N ARG A 64 9.43 6.05 -2.50
CA ARG A 64 10.50 6.15 -1.50
C ARG A 64 11.50 7.27 -1.80
N ASP A 65 11.69 7.61 -3.08
CA ASP A 65 12.54 8.73 -3.49
C ASP A 65 11.93 10.10 -3.15
N ARG A 66 10.71 10.14 -2.61
CA ARG A 66 9.97 11.40 -2.45
C ARG A 66 10.29 12.15 -1.17
N ASP A 67 10.23 11.48 -0.02
CA ASP A 67 10.39 12.09 1.29
C ASP A 67 10.71 11.02 2.35
N SER A 68 11.68 11.30 3.22
CA SER A 68 12.14 10.35 4.25
C SER A 68 11.06 10.01 5.28
N PHE A 69 10.06 10.86 5.50
CA PHE A 69 8.97 10.55 6.41
C PHE A 69 7.95 9.60 5.77
N LEU A 70 7.68 9.73 4.47
CA LEU A 70 6.81 8.78 3.74
C LEU A 70 7.37 7.37 3.74
N VAL A 71 8.70 7.24 3.61
CA VAL A 71 9.41 5.96 3.69
C VAL A 71 9.00 5.19 4.95
N THR A 72 8.88 5.87 6.09
CA THR A 72 8.51 5.20 7.35
C THR A 72 7.09 4.62 7.37
N TYR A 73 6.14 5.23 6.64
CA TYR A 73 4.79 4.66 6.48
C TYR A 73 4.81 3.46 5.55
N VAL A 74 5.54 3.57 4.44
CA VAL A 74 5.65 2.49 3.45
C VAL A 74 6.33 1.29 4.08
N ASP A 75 7.42 1.50 4.81
CA ASP A 75 8.14 0.43 5.50
C ASP A 75 7.28 -0.24 6.58
N GLY A 76 6.50 0.54 7.34
CA GLY A 76 5.56 -0.02 8.32
C GLY A 76 4.40 -0.82 7.70
N VAL A 77 3.94 -0.43 6.51
CA VAL A 77 2.96 -1.20 5.73
C VAL A 77 3.60 -2.48 5.21
N ASP A 78 4.79 -2.39 4.62
CA ASP A 78 5.51 -3.52 4.03
C ASP A 78 5.89 -4.55 5.11
N GLU A 79 6.31 -4.12 6.31
CA GLU A 79 6.52 -5.00 7.47
C GLU A 79 5.24 -5.74 7.85
N ARG A 80 4.10 -5.03 7.94
CA ARG A 80 2.83 -5.67 8.31
C ARG A 80 2.34 -6.65 7.25
N LEU A 81 2.55 -6.36 5.96
CA LEU A 81 2.25 -7.30 4.86
C LEU A 81 3.13 -8.56 4.94
N HIS A 82 4.42 -8.40 5.24
CA HIS A 82 5.34 -9.53 5.41
C HIS A 82 4.93 -10.48 6.54
N GLU A 83 4.36 -9.96 7.63
CA GLU A 83 3.87 -10.80 8.74
C GLU A 83 2.73 -11.74 8.32
N TRP A 84 2.02 -11.42 7.25
CA TRP A 84 1.01 -12.27 6.62
C TRP A 84 1.56 -13.10 5.45
N GLY A 85 2.87 -13.06 5.19
CA GLY A 85 3.52 -13.73 4.07
C GLY A 85 3.24 -13.08 2.72
N ILE A 86 2.72 -11.86 2.70
CA ILE A 86 2.46 -11.09 1.48
C ILE A 86 3.72 -10.31 1.13
N GLU A 87 4.29 -10.56 -0.06
CA GLU A 87 5.52 -9.92 -0.51
C GLU A 87 5.21 -8.60 -1.24
N PRO A 88 5.69 -7.45 -0.74
CA PRO A 88 5.63 -6.16 -1.42
C PRO A 88 6.48 -6.11 -2.70
N PRO A 89 6.19 -5.19 -3.63
CA PRO A 89 7.06 -4.95 -4.77
C PRO A 89 8.40 -4.34 -4.33
N PRO A 90 9.48 -4.49 -5.13
CA PRO A 90 10.76 -3.84 -4.84
C PRO A 90 10.65 -2.31 -4.81
N ALA A 91 9.69 -1.74 -5.54
CA ALA A 91 9.34 -0.33 -5.48
C ALA A 91 7.88 -0.09 -5.85
N TYR A 92 7.29 0.96 -5.29
CA TYR A 92 6.03 1.52 -5.74
C TYR A 92 6.32 2.61 -6.76
N GLU A 93 6.02 2.35 -8.02
CA GLU A 93 6.35 3.21 -9.15
C GLU A 93 5.26 4.22 -9.43
N TYR A 94 5.64 5.44 -9.80
CA TYR A 94 4.70 6.45 -10.29
C TYR A 94 3.98 5.93 -11.53
N ARG A 95 2.65 5.97 -11.51
CA ARG A 95 1.81 5.58 -12.66
C ARG A 95 1.19 6.78 -13.35
N GLU A 96 0.49 7.61 -12.58
CA GLU A 96 -0.27 8.72 -13.13
C GLU A 96 -0.62 9.74 -12.05
N THR A 97 -1.17 10.88 -12.48
CA THR A 97 -1.80 11.87 -11.61
C THR A 97 -3.24 12.05 -12.02
N VAL A 98 -4.16 11.88 -11.07
CA VAL A 98 -5.60 12.05 -11.28
C VAL A 98 -6.10 13.09 -10.29
N ASP A 99 -6.71 14.18 -10.79
CA ASP A 99 -7.25 15.27 -9.97
C ASP A 99 -6.25 15.82 -8.94
N GLY A 100 -4.98 15.99 -9.35
CA GLY A 100 -3.90 16.46 -8.47
C GLY A 100 -3.35 15.42 -7.48
N THR A 101 -3.86 14.19 -7.53
CA THR A 101 -3.40 13.07 -6.70
C THR A 101 -2.50 12.15 -7.51
N HIS A 102 -1.24 12.03 -7.10
CA HIS A 102 -0.28 11.10 -7.68
C HIS A 102 -0.57 9.67 -7.20
N ARG A 103 -0.53 8.73 -8.13
CA ARG A 103 -0.70 7.30 -7.89
C ARG A 103 0.64 6.59 -8.04
N TYR A 104 1.06 5.95 -6.98
CA TYR A 104 2.21 5.05 -6.96
C TYR A 104 1.71 3.64 -6.78
N GLU A 105 2.06 2.73 -7.69
CA GLU A 105 1.53 1.38 -7.70
C GLU A 105 2.63 0.34 -7.69
N GLY A 106 2.31 -0.83 -7.15
CA GLY A 106 3.07 -2.04 -7.36
C GLY A 106 2.25 -3.27 -7.02
N THR A 107 2.79 -4.42 -7.41
CA THR A 107 2.09 -5.70 -7.30
C THR A 107 2.60 -6.44 -6.07
N LEU A 108 1.69 -6.76 -5.15
CA LEU A 108 1.94 -7.67 -4.05
C LEU A 108 1.84 -9.12 -4.54
N THR A 109 2.70 -9.99 -4.00
CA THR A 109 2.56 -11.44 -4.18
C THR A 109 1.91 -12.03 -2.94
N LEU A 110 0.80 -12.74 -3.12
CA LEU A 110 0.06 -13.39 -2.04
C LEU A 110 0.59 -14.82 -1.85
N PRO A 111 0.57 -15.36 -0.61
CA PRO A 111 1.00 -16.72 -0.32
C PRO A 111 0.05 -17.79 -0.87
#